data_AF-A0A915ATY0-F1
#
_entry.id   AF-A0A915ATY0-F1
#
_cell.length_a   1.000
_cell.length_b   1.000
_cell.length_c   1.000
_cell.angle_alpha   90.00
_cell.angle_beta   90.00
_cell.angle_gamma   90.00
#
_symmetry.space_group_name_H-M   'P 1'
#
loop_
_entity.id
_entity.type
_entity.pdbx_description
1 polymer ?
#
loop_
_entity_poly.entity_id
_entity_poly.type
_entity_poly.pdbx_seq_one_letter_code
_entity_poly.pdbx_strand_id
1 'polypeptide(L)'
;MRVCVIGTGVSGLPAIKECRAAGFEVVAYERTSEIGGLWNYRPQIKDASILMKSTVCKTSKEMMAYSDFPPSANYPNFMHNSLIREYLQEYAENFDLLKEIRFSTSVEKLERVDEKWEVTTSEGNIDRFDFALLCTGHHTYPHCPQIKDKKNNRLNVAYRSTFSIASRSLFERNGAS
;
A
#
# COMPACT_ATOMS: atom_id res chain seq x y z
N MET A 1 25.28 1.52 -8.27
CA MET A 1 24.60 2.18 -7.13
C MET A 1 23.37 1.36 -6.77
N ARG A 2 23.07 1.22 -5.47
CA ARG A 2 21.99 0.39 -4.93
C ARG A 2 20.85 1.26 -4.42
N VAL A 3 19.62 0.86 -4.73
CA VAL A 3 18.39 1.56 -4.33
C VAL A 3 17.51 0.62 -3.50
N CYS A 4 17.08 1.10 -2.33
CA CYS A 4 16.06 0.44 -1.52
C CYS A 4 14.69 1.01 -1.87
N VAL A 5 13.70 0.14 -2.11
CA VAL A 5 12.29 0.51 -2.24
C VAL A 5 11.50 -0.11 -1.08
N ILE A 6 10.76 0.69 -0.32
CA ILE A 6 10.00 0.20 0.84
C ILE A 6 8.50 0.22 0.53
N GLY A 7 7.92 -0.96 0.36
CA GLY A 7 6.52 -1.18 0.01
C GLY A 7 6.31 -1.44 -1.48
N THR A 8 5.47 -2.43 -1.80
CA THR A 8 5.20 -2.91 -3.18
C THR A 8 3.74 -2.73 -3.58
N GLY A 9 3.19 -1.57 -3.19
CA GLY A 9 1.88 -1.11 -3.65
C GLY A 9 1.96 -0.39 -5.00
N VAL A 10 0.93 0.40 -5.30
CA VAL A 10 0.79 1.17 -6.55
C VAL A 10 1.97 2.11 -6.86
N SER A 11 2.68 2.59 -5.84
CA SER A 11 3.86 3.45 -6.01
C SER A 11 5.17 2.66 -6.06
N GLY A 12 5.23 1.49 -5.40
CA GLY A 12 6.45 0.70 -5.29
C GLY A 12 6.81 -0.03 -6.58
N LEU A 13 5.82 -0.64 -7.23
CA LEU A 13 6.05 -1.38 -8.49
C LEU A 13 6.67 -0.50 -9.60
N PRO A 14 6.12 0.68 -9.95
CA PRO A 14 6.77 1.54 -10.94
C PRO A 14 8.13 2.04 -10.45
N ALA A 15 8.31 2.32 -9.15
CA ALA A 15 9.61 2.72 -8.63
C ALA A 15 10.69 1.65 -8.86
N ILE A 16 10.39 0.37 -8.61
CA ILE A 16 11.30 -0.75 -8.88
C ILE A 16 11.66 -0.79 -10.37
N LYS A 17 10.65 -0.72 -11.23
CA LYS A 17 10.82 -0.77 -12.68
C LYS A 17 11.71 0.36 -13.19
N GLU A 18 11.40 1.61 -12.83
CA GLU A 18 12.13 2.78 -13.31
C GLU A 18 13.56 2.82 -12.78
N CYS A 19 13.78 2.47 -11.51
CA CYS A 19 15.14 2.37 -10.96
C CYS A 19 15.95 1.29 -11.68
N ARG A 20 15.35 0.13 -11.96
CA ARG A 20 16.04 -0.92 -12.72
C ARG A 20 16.34 -0.49 -14.15
N ALA A 21 15.40 0.17 -14.82
CA ALA A 21 15.59 0.71 -16.17
C ALA A 21 16.71 1.76 -16.23
N ALA A 22 16.87 2.54 -15.17
CA ALA A 22 17.98 3.49 -15.02
C ALA A 22 19.34 2.84 -14.66
N GLY A 23 19.40 1.50 -14.56
CA GLY A 23 20.64 0.76 -14.30
C GLY A 23 21.03 0.66 -12.82
N PHE A 24 20.10 0.95 -11.89
CA PHE A 24 20.34 0.73 -10.47
C PHE A 24 20.12 -0.74 -10.09
N GLU A 25 20.88 -1.20 -9.11
CA GLU A 25 20.59 -2.47 -8.42
C GLU A 25 19.49 -2.20 -7.39
N VAL A 26 18.33 -2.82 -7.56
CA VAL A 26 17.14 -2.54 -6.75
C VAL A 26 16.88 -3.69 -5.79
N VAL A 27 16.61 -3.35 -4.53
CA VAL A 27 16.04 -4.28 -3.55
C VAL A 27 14.78 -3.64 -2.99
N ALA A 28 13.65 -4.32 -3.15
CA ALA A 28 12.39 -3.90 -2.59
C ALA A 28 12.04 -4.74 -1.35
N TYR A 29 11.48 -4.10 -0.33
CA TYR A 29 11.00 -4.78 0.87
C TYR A 29 9.49 -4.66 0.96
N GLU A 30 8.82 -5.79 1.10
CA GLU A 30 7.38 -5.87 1.33
C GLU A 30 7.11 -6.64 2.63
N ARG A 31 6.44 -5.97 3.57
CA ARG A 31 6.11 -6.56 4.87
C ARG A 31 5.22 -7.79 4.74
N THR A 32 4.42 -7.86 3.69
CA THR A 32 3.46 -8.95 3.47
C THR A 32 3.99 -9.98 2.48
N SER A 33 3.29 -11.12 2.37
CA SER A 33 3.67 -12.19 1.45
C SER A 33 3.27 -11.91 -0.01
N GLU A 34 2.64 -10.76 -0.28
CA GLU A 34 2.04 -10.44 -1.57
C GLU A 34 2.10 -8.94 -1.85
N ILE A 35 2.23 -8.58 -3.12
CA ILE A 35 2.16 -7.19 -3.59
C ILE A 35 0.74 -6.61 -3.56
N GLY A 36 0.61 -5.36 -4.01
CA GLY A 36 -0.69 -4.70 -4.23
C GLY A 36 -1.06 -3.69 -3.15
N GLY A 37 -0.36 -3.72 -2.01
CA GLY A 37 -0.54 -2.75 -0.92
C GLY A 37 -2.00 -2.62 -0.49
N LEU A 38 -2.55 -1.40 -0.59
CA LEU A 38 -3.95 -1.09 -0.24
C LEU A 38 -4.96 -1.95 -1.01
N TRP A 39 -4.69 -2.30 -2.26
CA TRP A 39 -5.65 -3.03 -3.11
C TRP A 39 -5.68 -4.53 -2.83
N ASN A 40 -4.77 -5.04 -2.00
CA ASN A 40 -4.84 -6.40 -1.50
C ASN A 40 -5.76 -6.48 -0.27
N TYR A 41 -7.02 -6.87 -0.50
CA TYR A 41 -8.01 -7.05 0.56
C TYR A 41 -7.66 -8.24 1.45
N ARG A 42 -7.40 -7.98 2.74
CA ARG A 42 -6.97 -8.99 3.71
C ARG A 42 -7.91 -9.01 4.92
N PRO A 43 -8.98 -9.84 4.91
CA PRO A 43 -9.99 -9.83 5.96
C PRO A 43 -9.44 -10.19 7.35
N GLN A 44 -8.33 -10.92 7.39
CA GLN A 44 -7.65 -11.36 8.61
C GLN A 44 -6.76 -10.30 9.28
N ILE A 45 -6.41 -9.19 8.61
CA ILE A 45 -5.52 -8.17 9.17
C ILE A 45 -6.31 -6.93 9.60
N LYS A 46 -6.72 -6.91 10.87
CA LYS A 46 -7.55 -5.84 11.46
C LYS A 46 -6.90 -4.45 11.48
N ASP A 47 -5.56 -4.39 11.52
CA ASP A 47 -4.83 -3.13 11.72
C ASP A 47 -4.23 -2.53 10.43
N ALA A 48 -4.27 -3.25 9.30
CA ALA A 48 -3.64 -2.79 8.05
C ALA A 48 -4.59 -2.78 6.84
N SER A 49 -5.69 -3.54 6.84
CA SER A 49 -6.61 -3.59 5.71
C SER A 49 -7.74 -2.58 5.89
N ILE A 50 -7.51 -1.36 5.38
CA ILE A 50 -8.49 -0.26 5.38
C ILE A 50 -9.51 -0.43 4.24
N LEU A 51 -9.22 -1.34 3.32
CA LEU A 51 -10.07 -1.66 2.20
C LEU A 51 -11.23 -2.54 2.63
N MET A 52 -12.44 -2.15 2.26
CA MET A 52 -13.65 -2.97 2.44
C MET A 52 -13.77 -3.98 1.31
N LYS A 53 -14.36 -5.14 1.60
CA LYS A 53 -14.57 -6.22 0.61
C LYS A 53 -15.23 -5.72 -0.68
N SER A 54 -16.21 -4.81 -0.56
CA SER A 54 -17.01 -4.28 -1.65
C SER A 54 -16.41 -3.05 -2.35
N THR A 55 -15.15 -2.69 -2.07
CA THR A 55 -14.57 -1.45 -2.60
C THR A 55 -14.41 -1.52 -4.12
N VAL A 56 -15.03 -0.57 -4.80
CA VAL A 56 -14.86 -0.28 -6.23
C VAL A 56 -14.16 1.08 -6.35
N CYS A 57 -13.19 1.18 -7.25
CA CYS A 57 -12.50 2.44 -7.47
C CYS A 57 -13.43 3.46 -8.12
N LYS A 58 -13.33 4.72 -7.66
CA LYS A 58 -14.09 5.85 -8.20
C LYS A 58 -13.47 6.43 -9.47
N THR A 59 -12.21 6.09 -9.74
CA THR A 59 -11.46 6.54 -10.92
C THR A 59 -11.58 5.50 -12.02
N SER A 60 -11.67 5.95 -13.27
CA SER A 60 -11.75 5.03 -14.41
C SER A 60 -10.43 4.27 -14.61
N LYS A 61 -10.49 3.08 -15.20
CA LYS A 61 -9.32 2.23 -15.43
C LYS A 61 -8.25 2.91 -16.29
N GLU A 62 -8.66 3.74 -17.23
CA GLU A 62 -7.77 4.51 -18.12
C GLU A 62 -7.00 5.59 -17.36
N MET A 63 -7.65 6.26 -16.41
CA MET A 63 -7.00 7.26 -15.56
C MET A 63 -6.12 6.63 -14.47
N MET A 64 -6.35 5.36 -14.13
CA MET A 64 -5.52 4.62 -13.17
C MET A 64 -4.35 3.87 -13.80
N ALA A 65 -4.38 3.71 -15.13
CA ALA A 65 -3.40 2.90 -15.85
C ALA A 65 -1.99 3.47 -15.66
N TYR A 66 -1.01 2.58 -15.62
CA TYR A 66 0.37 2.98 -15.82
C TYR A 66 0.53 3.37 -17.28
N SER A 67 1.30 4.41 -17.55
CA SER A 67 1.42 5.03 -18.88
C SER A 67 1.84 4.06 -19.98
N ASP A 68 2.54 2.99 -19.62
CA ASP A 68 3.08 1.98 -20.53
C ASP A 68 2.53 0.57 -20.29
N PHE A 69 1.46 0.46 -19.50
CA PHE A 69 0.78 -0.81 -19.27
C PHE A 69 -0.72 -0.57 -19.08
N PRO A 70 -1.51 -0.57 -20.18
CA PRO A 70 -2.96 -0.40 -20.07
C PRO A 70 -3.61 -1.64 -19.45
N PRO A 71 -4.66 -1.47 -18.61
CA PRO A 71 -5.44 -2.59 -18.11
C PRO A 71 -6.21 -3.28 -19.25
N SER A 72 -6.56 -4.55 -19.05
CA SER A 72 -7.33 -5.33 -20.01
C SER A 72 -8.57 -4.60 -20.52
N ALA A 73 -8.84 -4.71 -21.83
CA ALA A 73 -10.04 -4.15 -22.45
C ALA A 73 -11.33 -4.68 -21.81
N ASN A 74 -11.30 -5.91 -21.30
CA ASN A 74 -12.43 -6.58 -20.66
C ASN A 74 -12.73 -6.09 -19.23
N TYR A 75 -11.81 -5.34 -18.60
CA TYR A 75 -12.06 -4.79 -17.26
C TYR A 75 -13.11 -3.68 -17.33
N PRO A 76 -14.01 -3.58 -16.34
CA PRO A 76 -14.96 -2.48 -16.26
C PRO A 76 -14.21 -1.16 -16.01
N ASN A 77 -14.78 -0.04 -16.46
CA ASN A 77 -14.18 1.27 -16.24
C ASN A 77 -13.95 1.55 -14.75
N PHE A 78 -14.90 1.16 -13.89
CA PHE A 78 -14.75 1.27 -12.44
C PHE A 78 -14.46 -0.12 -11.86
N MET A 79 -13.19 -0.36 -11.56
CA MET A 79 -12.70 -1.67 -11.18
C MET A 79 -12.98 -1.97 -9.70
N HIS A 80 -13.45 -3.18 -9.41
CA HIS A 80 -13.45 -3.72 -8.06
C HIS A 80 -12.00 -3.90 -7.57
N ASN A 81 -11.77 -3.82 -6.25
CA ASN A 81 -10.43 -3.94 -5.67
C ASN A 81 -9.67 -5.20 -6.14
N SER A 82 -10.37 -6.32 -6.32
CA SER A 82 -9.78 -7.57 -6.81
C SER A 82 -9.18 -7.43 -8.21
N LEU A 83 -9.85 -6.70 -9.11
CA LEU A 83 -9.35 -6.46 -10.48
C LEU A 83 -8.16 -5.50 -10.49
N ILE A 84 -8.13 -4.54 -9.55
CA ILE A 84 -6.97 -3.65 -9.41
C ILE A 84 -5.76 -4.44 -8.88
N ARG A 85 -5.97 -5.35 -7.92
CA ARG A 85 -4.92 -6.27 -7.47
C ARG A 85 -4.42 -7.14 -8.61
N GLU A 86 -5.32 -7.70 -9.42
CA GLU A 86 -4.97 -8.52 -10.59
C GLU A 86 -4.14 -7.72 -11.60
N TYR A 87 -4.56 -6.51 -11.94
CA TYR A 87 -3.80 -5.58 -12.78
C TYR A 87 -2.38 -5.29 -12.25
N LEU A 88 -2.23 -5.09 -10.93
CA LEU A 88 -0.90 -4.88 -10.32
C LEU A 88 -0.04 -6.14 -10.37
N GLN A 89 -0.65 -7.32 -10.27
CA GLN A 89 0.03 -8.61 -10.43
C GLN A 89 0.50 -8.81 -11.86
N GLU A 90 -0.38 -8.59 -12.84
CA GLU A 90 -0.04 -8.63 -14.27
C GLU A 90 1.11 -7.67 -14.59
N TYR A 91 1.09 -6.45 -14.04
CA TYR A 91 2.18 -5.49 -14.21
C TYR A 91 3.51 -6.00 -13.66
N ALA A 92 3.51 -6.52 -12.42
CA ALA A 92 4.71 -7.04 -11.79
C ALA A 92 5.30 -8.25 -12.53
N GLU A 93 4.45 -9.14 -13.05
CA GLU A 93 4.86 -10.30 -13.84
C GLU A 93 5.37 -9.90 -15.23
N ASN A 94 4.65 -9.01 -15.93
CA ASN A 94 5.03 -8.56 -17.27
C ASN A 94 6.41 -7.90 -17.30
N PHE A 95 6.73 -7.13 -16.26
CA PHE A 95 8.04 -6.51 -16.10
C PHE A 95 9.00 -7.33 -15.25
N ASP A 96 8.67 -8.56 -14.85
CA ASP A 96 9.55 -9.43 -14.05
C ASP A 96 10.13 -8.70 -12.83
N LEU A 97 9.26 -8.02 -12.06
CA LEU A 97 9.62 -7.19 -10.90
C LEU A 97 9.65 -7.98 -9.59
N LEU A 98 9.13 -9.21 -9.60
CA LEU A 98 8.97 -10.02 -8.39
C LEU A 98 10.31 -10.50 -7.82
N LYS A 99 11.33 -10.64 -8.68
CA LYS A 99 12.67 -11.09 -8.28
C LYS A 99 13.44 -10.05 -7.46
N GLU A 100 13.11 -8.78 -7.58
CA GLU A 100 13.70 -7.69 -6.79
C GLU A 100 13.03 -7.53 -5.41
N ILE A 101 11.93 -8.25 -5.15
CA ILE A 101 11.11 -8.08 -3.95
C ILE A 101 11.44 -9.14 -2.89
N ARG A 102 11.75 -8.66 -1.69
CA ARG A 102 11.83 -9.46 -0.46
C ARG A 102 10.50 -9.37 0.27
N PHE A 103 9.70 -10.43 0.12
CA PHE A 103 8.41 -10.59 0.77
C PHE A 103 8.54 -11.00 2.24
N SER A 104 7.49 -10.72 3.02
CA SER A 104 7.44 -11.02 4.46
C SER A 104 8.58 -10.39 5.26
N THR A 105 9.15 -9.29 4.74
CA THR A 105 10.26 -8.58 5.36
C THR A 105 9.84 -7.14 5.62
N SER A 106 9.63 -6.81 6.89
CA SER A 106 9.33 -5.44 7.32
C SER A 106 10.63 -4.64 7.44
N VAL A 107 10.59 -3.35 7.08
CA VAL A 107 11.67 -2.42 7.42
C VAL A 107 11.30 -1.74 8.73
N GLU A 108 12.09 -1.99 9.77
CA GLU A 108 11.87 -1.48 11.12
C GLU A 108 12.61 -0.17 11.38
N LYS A 109 13.75 0.03 10.70
CA LYS A 109 14.55 1.25 10.82
C LYS A 109 15.16 1.63 9.48
N LEU A 110 15.13 2.92 9.18
CA LEU A 110 15.84 3.53 8.05
C LEU A 110 16.59 4.75 8.58
N GLU A 111 17.91 4.76 8.45
CA GLU A 111 18.75 5.86 8.94
C GLU A 111 19.87 6.19 7.96
N ARG A 112 20.29 7.45 7.96
CA ARG A 112 21.43 7.90 7.17
C ARG A 112 22.70 7.72 8.01
N VAL A 113 23.61 6.86 7.54
CA VAL A 113 24.92 6.63 8.15
C VAL A 113 25.97 6.96 7.11
N ASP A 114 26.79 7.96 7.41
CA ASP A 114 27.72 8.57 6.47
C ASP A 114 26.99 9.00 5.17
N GLU A 115 27.48 8.50 4.03
CA GLU A 115 26.91 8.75 2.71
C GLU A 115 25.97 7.63 2.21
N LYS A 116 25.48 6.76 3.11
CA LYS A 116 24.56 5.67 2.76
C LYS A 116 23.35 5.60 3.68
N TRP A 117 22.30 4.93 3.20
CA TRP A 117 21.12 4.58 3.97
C TRP A 117 21.30 3.17 4.53
N GLU A 118 21.22 3.03 5.85
CA GLU A 118 21.12 1.73 6.53
C GLU A 118 19.65 1.37 6.75
N VAL A 119 19.31 0.15 6.34
CA VAL A 119 17.97 -0.43 6.45
C VAL A 119 18.05 -1.61 7.40
N THR A 120 17.39 -1.51 8.55
CA THR A 120 17.20 -2.64 9.47
C THR A 120 15.88 -3.32 9.17
N THR A 121 15.93 -4.62 8.92
CA THR A 121 14.75 -5.45 8.64
C THR A 121 14.24 -6.16 9.89
N SER A 122 13.01 -6.68 9.85
CA SER A 122 12.40 -7.47 10.92
C SER A 122 13.16 -8.76 11.27
N GLU A 123 13.97 -9.26 10.35
CA GLU A 123 14.84 -10.43 10.56
C GLU A 123 16.14 -10.05 11.30
N GLY A 124 16.36 -8.76 11.59
CA GLY A 124 17.59 -8.26 12.20
C GLY A 124 18.72 -8.00 11.20
N ASN A 125 18.50 -8.29 9.91
CA ASN A 125 19.49 -7.99 8.88
C ASN A 125 19.60 -6.48 8.65
N ILE A 126 20.84 -5.99 8.50
CA ILE A 126 21.16 -4.61 8.15
C ILE A 126 21.75 -4.61 6.74
N ASP A 127 21.18 -3.80 5.85
CA ASP A 127 21.65 -3.63 4.47
C ASP A 127 21.85 -2.14 4.15
N ARG A 128 22.80 -1.83 3.25
CA ARG A 128 23.24 -0.47 2.93
C ARG A 128 22.96 -0.08 1.49
N PHE A 129 22.35 1.07 1.29
CA PHE A 129 21.91 1.58 -0.01
C PHE A 129 22.41 3.00 -0.26
N ASP A 130 22.60 3.36 -1.53
CA ASP A 130 22.96 4.73 -1.90
C ASP A 130 21.71 5.63 -1.86
N PHE A 131 20.54 5.09 -2.20
CA PHE A 131 19.24 5.77 -2.16
C PHE A 131 18.16 4.91 -1.52
N ALA A 132 17.14 5.55 -0.94
CA ALA A 132 15.96 4.90 -0.39
C ALA A 132 14.68 5.60 -0.86
N LEU A 133 13.70 4.83 -1.34
CA LEU A 133 12.40 5.27 -1.82
C LEU A 133 11.30 4.74 -0.89
N LEU A 134 10.56 5.66 -0.27
CA LEU A 134 9.47 5.33 0.65
C LEU A 134 8.14 5.21 -0.12
N CYS A 135 7.67 3.99 -0.28
CA CYS A 135 6.43 3.64 -1.00
C CYS A 135 5.40 2.96 -0.09
N THR A 136 5.43 3.27 1.22
CA THR A 136 4.62 2.62 2.27
C THR A 136 3.14 3.04 2.27
N GLY A 137 2.78 4.05 1.47
CA GLY A 137 1.42 4.62 1.43
C GLY A 137 1.10 5.48 2.65
N HIS A 138 0.14 6.39 2.50
CA HIS A 138 -0.23 7.36 3.54
C HIS A 138 -1.58 7.04 4.22
N HIS A 139 -2.28 6.02 3.75
CA HIS A 139 -3.60 5.68 4.30
C HIS A 139 -3.55 4.81 5.54
N THR A 140 -2.39 4.27 5.93
CA THR A 140 -2.26 3.20 6.94
C THR A 140 -2.66 3.61 8.36
N TYR A 141 -2.54 4.89 8.72
CA TYR A 141 -2.84 5.36 10.08
C TYR A 141 -4.11 6.22 10.10
N PRO A 142 -5.13 5.86 10.91
CA PRO A 142 -6.36 6.64 11.00
C PRO A 142 -6.09 7.97 11.73
N HIS A 143 -6.47 9.08 11.11
CA HIS A 143 -6.52 10.36 11.80
C HIS A 143 -7.77 10.41 12.70
N CYS A 144 -7.56 10.39 14.02
CA CYS A 144 -8.61 10.46 15.02
C CYS A 144 -8.75 11.89 15.57
N PRO A 145 -9.80 12.65 15.20
CA PRO A 145 -10.10 13.89 15.89
C PRO A 145 -10.63 13.58 17.29
N GLN A 146 -10.07 14.23 18.32
CA GLN A 146 -10.61 14.13 19.67
C GLN A 146 -11.95 14.89 19.77
N ILE A 147 -13.06 14.16 19.74
CA ILE A 147 -14.39 14.74 19.91
C ILE A 147 -14.71 14.81 21.40
N LYS A 148 -14.87 16.02 21.94
CA LYS A 148 -15.39 16.23 23.30
C LYS A 148 -16.92 16.18 23.27
N ASP A 149 -17.51 15.19 23.93
CA ASP A 149 -18.97 15.13 24.15
C ASP A 149 -19.35 16.01 25.36
N LYS A 150 -20.49 16.73 25.27
CA LYS A 150 -21.07 17.50 26.38
C LYS A 150 -21.76 16.62 27.44
N LYS A 151 -21.93 15.30 27.22
CA LYS A 151 -22.70 14.43 28.13
C LYS A 151 -22.04 13.11 28.57
N ASN A 152 -20.73 12.93 28.37
CA ASN A 152 -19.97 11.82 28.96
C ASN A 152 -20.51 10.40 28.65
N ASN A 153 -21.19 10.20 27.52
CA ASN A 153 -21.52 8.85 27.06
C ASN A 153 -20.41 8.36 26.13
N ARG A 154 -19.83 7.19 26.44
CA ARG A 154 -18.80 6.54 25.61
C ARG A 154 -19.43 6.12 24.27
N LEU A 155 -19.33 6.97 23.26
CA LEU A 155 -19.61 6.59 21.88
C LEU A 155 -18.56 5.59 21.43
N ASN A 156 -18.99 4.42 20.95
CA ASN A 156 -18.10 3.49 20.27
C ASN A 156 -17.78 4.09 18.89
N VAL A 157 -16.62 4.75 18.78
CA VAL A 157 -16.11 5.25 17.50
C VAL A 157 -15.46 4.08 16.77
N ALA A 158 -16.17 3.50 15.80
CA ALA A 158 -15.61 2.54 14.86
C ALA A 158 -15.06 3.29 13.64
N TYR A 159 -13.86 2.91 13.19
CA TYR A 159 -13.23 3.51 12.01
C TYR A 159 -13.49 2.66 10.79
N ARG A 160 -13.24 3.23 9.60
CA ARG A 160 -13.38 2.52 8.33
C ARG A 160 -12.56 1.22 8.29
N SER A 161 -11.42 1.17 8.98
CA SER A 161 -10.56 -0.02 9.13
C SER A 161 -11.13 -1.12 10.04
N THR A 162 -12.06 -0.79 10.95
CA THR A 162 -12.64 -1.73 11.93
C THR A 162 -14.14 -1.96 11.72
N PHE A 163 -14.66 -1.53 10.58
CA PHE A 163 -16.10 -1.51 10.33
C PHE A 163 -16.63 -2.88 9.90
N SER A 164 -17.40 -3.55 10.78
CA SER A 164 -18.26 -4.68 10.42
C SER A 164 -19.72 -4.27 10.53
N ILE A 165 -20.50 -4.42 9.46
CA ILE A 165 -21.94 -4.12 9.46
C ILE A 165 -22.66 -5.23 10.25
N ALA A 166 -22.90 -4.98 11.53
CA ALA A 166 -23.86 -5.72 12.32
C ALA A 166 -24.86 -4.72 12.91
N SER A 167 -26.09 -4.77 12.38
CA SER A 167 -27.34 -4.18 12.89
C SER A 167 -27.19 -3.17 14.05
N ARG A 168 -26.75 -1.95 13.75
CA ARG A 168 -26.81 -0.80 14.66
C ARG A 168 -27.16 0.45 13.87
N SER A 169 -27.94 1.33 14.48
CA SER A 169 -28.25 2.66 13.95
C SER A 169 -26.94 3.43 13.75
N LEU A 170 -26.67 3.81 12.51
CA LEU A 170 -25.42 4.41 12.09
C LEU A 170 -25.59 5.91 11.87
N PHE A 171 -24.65 6.71 12.37
CA PHE A 171 -24.49 8.11 11.99
C PHE A 171 -23.14 8.26 11.30
N GLU A 172 -23.15 8.59 10.01
CA GLU A 172 -21.95 8.87 9.21
C GLU A 172 -21.72 10.39 9.16
N ARG A 173 -20.54 10.85 9.61
CA ARG A 173 -20.16 12.26 9.51
C ARG A 173 -19.48 12.49 8.17
N ASN A 174 -20.23 13.00 7.20
CA ASN A 174 -19.66 13.52 5.97
C ASN A 174 -18.84 14.79 6.30
N GLY A 175 -17.53 14.74 6.11
CA GLY A 175 -16.68 15.92 6.20
C GLY A 175 -17.01 16.86 5.05
N ALA A 176 -17.79 17.92 5.33
CA ALA A 176 -17.91 19.06 4.46
C ALA A 176 -16.84 20.09 4.86
N SER A 177 -15.97 20.40 3.87
CA SER A 177 -15.06 21.55 3.72
C SER A 177 -14.42 22.15 4.97
#